data_AF-A0A940LUQ9-F1
#
_entry.id   AF-A0A940LUQ9-F1
#
_cell.length_a   1.000
_cell.length_b   1.000
_cell.length_c   1.000
_cell.angle_alpha   90.00
_cell.angle_beta   90.00
_cell.angle_gamma   90.00
#
_symmetry.space_group_name_H-M   'P 1'
#
loop_
_entity.id
_entity.type
_entity.pdbx_description
1 polymer ?
#
loop_
_entity_poly.entity_id
_entity_poly.type
_entity_poly.pdbx_seq_one_letter_code
_entity_poly.pdbx_strand_id
1 'polypeptide(L)'
;MEAARSSAHAVAAREEKRRAAEAMGIDEAFVSDLVDRFYARIREDGLLGPIFAARIEDWAPHLDQMKRFWRSVLFSSGEFLGNPMARHLAIPELDRALFERWLKLFDATLAELGGEAARAHVLERARLIANSLLNGIAIHHHGRIGLTAGEAL
;
A
#
# COMPACT_ATOMS: atom_id res chain seq x y z
N MET A 1 -0.91 33.04 15.27
CA MET A 1 -2.26 32.96 14.64
C MET A 1 -2.25 32.21 13.29
N GLU A 2 -1.19 32.30 12.48
CA GLU A 2 -1.12 31.67 11.15
C GLU A 2 -0.99 30.13 11.17
N ALA A 3 -0.20 29.57 12.09
CA ALA A 3 -0.08 28.12 12.29
C ALA A 3 -1.40 27.43 12.69
N ALA A 4 -2.23 28.10 13.52
CA ALA A 4 -3.53 27.58 13.92
C ALA A 4 -4.54 27.57 12.75
N ARG A 5 -4.45 28.55 11.84
CA ARG A 5 -5.30 28.65 10.65
C ARG A 5 -4.90 27.59 9.60
N SER A 6 -3.59 27.38 9.40
CA SER A 6 -3.04 26.29 8.57
C SER A 6 -3.44 24.90 9.09
N SER A 7 -3.40 24.70 10.41
CA SER A 7 -3.87 23.47 11.05
C SER A 7 -5.38 23.23 10.82
N ALA A 8 -6.22 24.27 10.96
CA ALA A 8 -7.66 24.16 10.72
C ALA A 8 -7.99 23.81 9.25
N HIS A 9 -7.28 24.39 8.28
CA HIS A 9 -7.44 24.03 6.87
C HIS A 9 -7.03 22.58 6.59
N ALA A 10 -5.94 22.10 7.19
CA ALA A 10 -5.51 20.71 7.06
C ALA A 10 -6.50 19.72 7.69
N VAL A 11 -7.15 20.09 8.79
CA VAL A 11 -8.21 19.28 9.41
C VAL A 11 -9.45 19.23 8.51
N ALA A 12 -9.93 20.38 8.03
CA ALA A 12 -11.11 20.44 7.16
C ALA A 12 -10.92 19.65 5.85
N ALA A 13 -9.74 19.72 5.24
CA ALA A 13 -9.43 18.96 4.02
C ALA A 13 -9.42 17.43 4.26
N ARG A 14 -8.95 16.98 5.43
CA ARG A 14 -9.00 15.55 5.81
C ARG A 14 -10.43 15.08 6.02
N GLU A 15 -11.25 15.88 6.70
CA GLU A 15 -12.66 15.56 6.90
C GLU A 15 -13.44 15.49 5.58
N GLU A 16 -13.20 16.44 4.68
CA GLU A 16 -13.82 16.42 3.34
C GLU A 16 -13.43 15.17 2.58
N LYS A 17 -12.15 14.80 2.61
CA LYS A 17 -11.67 13.58 1.96
C LYS A 17 -12.28 12.32 2.58
N ARG A 18 -12.41 12.27 3.91
CA ARG A 18 -13.09 11.17 4.61
C ARG A 18 -14.56 11.09 4.21
N ARG A 19 -15.29 12.20 4.20
CA ARG A 19 -16.69 12.26 3.73
C ARG A 19 -16.85 11.80 2.29
N ALA A 20 -15.93 12.21 1.40
CA ALA A 20 -15.95 11.77 0.01
C ALA A 20 -15.70 10.26 -0.12
N ALA A 21 -14.80 9.69 0.69
CA ALA A 21 -14.56 8.26 0.75
C ALA A 21 -15.79 7.49 1.27
N GLU A 22 -16.40 7.95 2.35
CA GLU A 22 -17.61 7.36 2.93
C GLU A 22 -18.80 7.44 1.97
N ALA A 23 -18.94 8.52 1.20
CA ALA A 23 -19.96 8.63 0.16
C ALA A 23 -19.80 7.59 -0.97
N MET A 24 -18.59 7.05 -1.16
CA MET A 24 -18.32 5.92 -2.07
C MET A 24 -18.50 4.56 -1.40
N GLY A 25 -18.84 4.50 -0.10
CA GLY A 25 -18.90 3.26 0.69
C GLY A 25 -17.57 2.83 1.29
N ILE A 26 -16.57 3.71 1.33
CA ILE A 26 -15.26 3.43 1.92
C ILE A 26 -15.24 3.99 3.35
N ASP A 27 -15.62 3.15 4.31
CA ASP A 27 -15.53 3.45 5.74
C ASP A 27 -14.44 2.61 6.44
N GLU A 28 -14.37 2.69 7.78
CA GLU A 28 -13.37 1.92 8.54
C GLU A 28 -13.60 0.41 8.51
N ALA A 29 -14.86 -0.03 8.42
CA ALA A 29 -15.20 -1.44 8.32
C ALA A 29 -14.77 -2.00 6.95
N PHE A 30 -15.02 -1.25 5.87
CA PHE A 30 -14.53 -1.57 4.54
C PHE A 30 -13.00 -1.71 4.52
N VAL A 31 -12.26 -0.79 5.15
CA VAL A 31 -10.80 -0.88 5.21
C VAL A 31 -10.34 -2.10 6.01
N SER A 32 -10.99 -2.41 7.13
CA SER A 32 -10.67 -3.59 7.92
C SER A 32 -10.88 -4.87 7.12
N ASP A 33 -12.05 -5.02 6.48
CA ASP A 33 -12.40 -6.19 5.69
C ASP A 33 -11.50 -6.34 4.47
N LEU A 34 -11.17 -5.23 3.80
CA LEU A 34 -10.21 -5.22 2.69
C LEU A 34 -8.86 -5.76 3.13
N VAL A 35 -8.30 -5.25 4.23
CA VAL A 35 -6.99 -5.71 4.72
C VAL A 35 -7.05 -7.17 5.12
N ASP A 36 -8.04 -7.57 5.92
CA ASP A 36 -8.10 -8.93 6.46
C ASP A 36 -8.28 -9.96 5.34
N ARG A 37 -9.19 -9.72 4.39
CA ARG A 37 -9.42 -10.62 3.25
C ARG A 37 -8.25 -10.63 2.27
N PHE A 38 -7.67 -9.47 1.98
CA PHE A 38 -6.53 -9.38 1.08
C PHE A 38 -5.33 -10.15 1.60
N TYR A 39 -5.00 -10.01 2.89
CA TYR A 39 -3.88 -10.73 3.47
C TYR A 39 -4.16 -12.22 3.70
N ALA A 40 -5.42 -12.62 3.90
CA ALA A 40 -5.79 -14.04 3.84
C ALA A 40 -5.44 -14.64 2.47
N ARG A 41 -5.76 -13.95 1.36
CA ARG A 41 -5.38 -14.39 0.01
C ARG A 41 -3.88 -14.40 -0.22
N ILE A 42 -3.15 -13.40 0.28
CA ILE A 42 -1.69 -13.35 0.16
C ILE A 42 -1.05 -14.56 0.85
N ARG A 43 -1.56 -14.98 2.01
CA ARG A 43 -1.03 -16.13 2.75
C ARG A 43 -1.22 -17.46 2.02
N GLU A 44 -2.29 -17.58 1.24
CA GLU A 44 -2.60 -18.77 0.44
C GLU A 44 -1.90 -18.75 -0.93
N ASP A 45 -1.36 -17.59 -1.33
CA ASP A 45 -0.74 -17.42 -2.63
C ASP A 45 0.65 -18.10 -2.70
N GLY A 46 0.83 -18.99 -3.68
CA GLY A 46 2.06 -19.78 -3.80
C GLY A 46 3.34 -18.99 -4.14
N LEU A 47 3.24 -17.74 -4.61
CA LEU A 47 4.41 -16.90 -4.94
C LEU A 47 4.60 -15.78 -3.91
N LEU A 48 3.52 -15.08 -3.54
CA LEU A 48 3.58 -14.00 -2.57
C LEU A 48 3.64 -14.52 -1.14
N GLY A 49 2.90 -15.59 -0.82
CA GLY A 49 2.83 -16.16 0.53
C GLY A 49 4.20 -16.40 1.17
N PRO A 50 5.14 -17.11 0.50
CA PRO A 50 6.49 -17.31 1.02
C PRO A 50 7.28 -16.02 1.29
N ILE A 51 7.13 -14.99 0.44
CA ILE A 51 7.83 -13.71 0.60
C ILE A 51 7.37 -12.99 1.87
N PHE A 52 6.06 -12.99 2.12
CA PHE A 52 5.46 -12.40 3.31
C PHE A 52 5.75 -13.24 4.56
N ALA A 53 5.61 -14.56 4.49
CA ALA A 53 5.88 -15.48 5.62
C ALA A 53 7.33 -15.44 6.10
N ALA A 54 8.29 -15.19 5.20
CA ALA A 54 9.69 -15.00 5.58
C ALA A 54 9.96 -13.71 6.38
N ARG A 55 9.01 -12.78 6.45
CA ARG A 55 9.19 -11.42 6.99
C ARG A 55 8.16 -11.02 8.06
N ILE A 56 7.10 -11.80 8.20
CA ILE A 56 6.00 -11.55 9.15
C ILE A 56 5.85 -12.77 10.04
N GLU A 57 6.35 -12.66 11.26
CA GLU A 57 6.19 -13.67 12.30
C GLU A 57 4.83 -13.52 12.99
N ASP A 58 4.49 -12.30 13.40
CA ASP A 58 3.19 -11.97 14.01
C ASP A 58 2.29 -11.21 13.04
N TRP A 59 1.20 -11.87 12.65
CA TRP A 59 0.24 -11.35 11.68
C TRP A 59 -0.67 -10.26 12.27
N ALA A 60 -1.06 -10.34 13.55
CA ALA A 60 -2.04 -9.39 14.08
C ALA A 60 -1.52 -7.94 14.10
N PRO A 61 -0.31 -7.64 14.62
CA PRO A 61 0.28 -6.31 14.56
C PRO A 61 0.53 -5.84 13.12
N HIS A 62 0.86 -6.77 12.22
CA HIS A 62 1.04 -6.45 10.80
C HIS A 62 -0.26 -5.98 10.16
N LEU A 63 -1.36 -6.73 10.34
CA LEU A 63 -2.67 -6.36 9.81
C LEU A 63 -3.13 -5.02 10.37
N ASP A 64 -2.93 -4.77 11.67
CA ASP A 64 -3.25 -3.47 12.27
C ASP A 64 -2.44 -2.32 11.67
N GLN A 65 -1.17 -2.56 11.37
CA GLN A 65 -0.34 -1.58 10.68
C GLN A 65 -0.84 -1.32 9.25
N MET A 66 -1.32 -2.35 8.56
CA MET A 66 -1.87 -2.23 7.21
C MET A 66 -3.22 -1.53 7.18
N LYS A 67 -4.07 -1.73 8.21
CA LYS A 67 -5.30 -0.94 8.42
C LYS A 67 -4.96 0.53 8.60
N ARG A 68 -3.97 0.88 9.43
CA ARG A 68 -3.46 2.26 9.57
C ARG A 68 -2.91 2.81 8.25
N PHE A 69 -2.17 2.01 7.49
CA PHE A 69 -1.66 2.41 6.17
C PHE A 69 -2.78 2.78 5.21
N TRP A 70 -3.78 1.92 5.04
CA TRP A 70 -4.87 2.17 4.12
C TRP A 70 -5.78 3.31 4.56
N ARG A 71 -6.03 3.48 5.87
CA ARG A 71 -6.71 4.68 6.40
C ARG A 71 -5.91 5.96 6.12
N SER A 72 -4.58 5.94 6.25
CA SER A 72 -3.75 7.08 5.85
C SER A 72 -3.85 7.38 4.35
N VAL A 73 -3.89 6.36 3.48
CA VAL A 73 -3.98 6.54 2.03
C VAL A 73 -5.36 7.11 1.63
N LEU A 74 -6.43 6.49 2.14
CA LEU A 74 -7.80 6.76 1.72
C LEU A 74 -8.39 7.98 2.42
N PHE A 75 -8.13 8.15 3.72
CA PHE A 75 -8.70 9.22 4.55
C PHE A 75 -7.72 10.34 4.86
N SER A 76 -6.44 10.21 4.47
CA SER A 76 -5.39 11.18 4.87
C SER A 76 -5.26 11.35 6.39
N SER A 77 -5.54 10.27 7.15
CA SER A 77 -5.57 10.31 8.62
C SER A 77 -4.20 10.53 9.27
N GLY A 78 -3.11 10.14 8.60
CA GLY A 78 -1.74 10.34 9.11
C GLY A 78 -1.31 9.33 10.18
N GLU A 79 -2.07 8.25 10.37
CA GLU A 79 -1.80 7.23 11.39
C GLU A 79 -0.63 6.30 11.04
N PHE A 80 -0.33 6.16 9.75
CA PHE A 80 0.84 5.40 9.29
C PHE A 80 2.08 6.28 9.20
N LEU A 81 3.12 5.91 9.96
CA LEU A 81 4.39 6.63 10.08
C LEU A 81 5.59 5.86 9.48
N GLY A 82 5.33 4.76 8.76
CA GLY A 82 6.39 3.92 8.20
C GLY A 82 7.00 4.46 6.91
N ASN A 83 8.09 3.84 6.46
CA ASN A 83 8.69 4.06 5.14
C ASN A 83 8.48 2.79 4.28
N PRO A 84 7.43 2.75 3.44
CA PRO A 84 7.16 1.58 2.61
C PRO A 84 8.31 1.27 1.65
N MET A 85 8.88 2.28 0.99
CA MET A 85 9.95 2.10 0.01
C MET A 85 11.15 1.36 0.61
N ALA A 86 11.63 1.78 1.79
CA ALA A 86 12.75 1.14 2.46
C ALA A 86 12.49 -0.35 2.76
N ARG A 87 11.25 -0.72 3.10
CA ARG A 87 10.88 -2.11 3.36
C ARG A 87 10.88 -2.95 2.08
N HIS A 88 10.41 -2.40 0.96
CA HIS A 88 10.35 -3.12 -0.31
C HIS A 88 11.74 -3.25 -0.97
N LEU A 89 12.61 -2.23 -0.83
CA LEU A 89 14.00 -2.31 -1.30
C LEU A 89 14.84 -3.41 -0.61
N ALA A 90 14.45 -3.83 0.59
CA ALA A 90 15.10 -4.92 1.32
C ALA A 90 14.66 -6.33 0.84
N ILE A 91 13.82 -6.41 -0.20
CA ILE A 91 13.28 -7.66 -0.75
C ILE A 91 13.86 -7.83 -2.17
N PRO A 92 14.98 -8.56 -2.33
CA PRO A 92 15.68 -8.64 -3.62
C PRO A 92 14.88 -9.38 -4.69
N GLU A 93 13.90 -10.19 -4.30
CA GLU A 93 13.09 -10.98 -5.23
C GLU A 93 11.95 -10.17 -5.87
N LEU A 94 11.67 -8.93 -5.41
CA LEU A 94 10.57 -8.13 -5.94
C LEU A 94 10.80 -7.71 -7.39
N ASP A 95 9.82 -8.03 -8.23
CA ASP A 95 9.80 -7.66 -9.64
C ASP A 95 8.39 -7.21 -10.07
N ARG A 96 8.29 -6.80 -11.34
CA ARG A 96 7.02 -6.40 -11.95
C ARG A 96 5.94 -7.48 -11.86
N ALA A 97 6.30 -8.75 -12.07
CA ALA A 97 5.33 -9.85 -12.08
C ALA A 97 4.70 -10.08 -10.70
N LEU A 98 5.49 -9.95 -9.63
CA LEU A 98 4.99 -10.03 -8.25
C LEU A 98 4.06 -8.85 -7.92
N PHE A 99 4.37 -7.64 -8.36
CA PHE A 99 3.46 -6.49 -8.19
C PHE A 99 2.16 -6.65 -8.98
N GLU A 100 2.21 -7.16 -10.21
CA GLU A 100 1.01 -7.44 -11.01
C GLU A 100 0.14 -8.52 -10.36
N ARG A 101 0.76 -9.56 -9.81
CA ARG A 101 0.07 -10.60 -9.04
C ARG A 101 -0.58 -10.03 -7.77
N TRP A 102 0.14 -9.19 -7.04
CA TRP A 102 -0.37 -8.50 -5.85
C TRP A 102 -1.60 -7.65 -6.20
N LEU A 103 -1.54 -6.86 -7.28
CA LEU A 103 -2.65 -6.03 -7.76
C LEU A 103 -3.85 -6.87 -8.21
N LYS A 104 -3.61 -8.02 -8.83
CA LYS A 104 -4.68 -8.94 -9.23
C LYS A 104 -5.43 -9.50 -8.02
N LEU A 105 -4.72 -9.93 -6.98
CA LEU A 105 -5.34 -10.40 -5.74
C LEU A 105 -6.10 -9.26 -5.03
N PHE A 106 -5.52 -8.06 -5.05
CA PHE A 106 -6.13 -6.89 -4.42
C PHE A 106 -7.43 -6.48 -5.11
N ASP A 107 -7.45 -6.45 -6.44
CA ASP A 107 -8.65 -6.20 -7.22
C ASP A 107 -9.72 -7.27 -7.03
N ALA A 108 -9.32 -8.54 -6.95
CA ALA A 108 -10.25 -9.64 -6.64
C ALA A 108 -10.89 -9.47 -5.26
N THR A 109 -10.13 -9.05 -4.24
CA THR A 109 -10.70 -8.73 -2.92
C THR A 109 -11.68 -7.56 -3.00
N LEU A 110 -11.34 -6.48 -3.70
CA LEU A 110 -12.23 -5.32 -3.85
C LEU A 110 -13.55 -5.69 -4.56
N ALA A 111 -13.48 -6.56 -5.57
CA ALA A 111 -14.68 -7.04 -6.27
C ALA A 111 -15.66 -7.77 -5.34
N GLU A 112 -15.16 -8.47 -4.31
CA GLU A 112 -15.99 -9.19 -3.34
C GLU A 112 -16.59 -8.30 -2.24
N LEU A 113 -15.96 -7.14 -1.96
CA LEU A 113 -16.51 -6.17 -1.01
C LEU A 113 -17.65 -5.34 -1.61
N GLY A 114 -17.76 -5.31 -2.94
CA GLY A 114 -18.78 -4.55 -3.66
C GLY A 114 -18.50 -3.05 -3.74
N GLY A 115 -19.38 -2.34 -4.45
CA GLY A 115 -19.26 -0.90 -4.69
C GLY A 115 -18.26 -0.57 -5.80
N GLU A 116 -18.74 -0.40 -7.03
CA GLU A 116 -17.88 -0.11 -8.20
C GLU A 116 -17.07 1.19 -8.00
N ALA A 117 -17.68 2.22 -7.40
CA ALA A 117 -16.99 3.46 -7.07
C ALA A 117 -15.87 3.25 -6.03
N ALA A 118 -16.13 2.48 -4.97
CA ALA A 118 -15.11 2.14 -3.96
C ALA A 118 -13.97 1.35 -4.58
N ARG A 119 -14.28 0.28 -5.33
CA ARG A 119 -13.30 -0.56 -6.02
C ARG A 119 -12.43 0.27 -6.96
N ALA A 120 -13.02 1.04 -7.87
CA ALA A 120 -12.27 1.86 -8.82
C ALA A 120 -11.35 2.87 -8.10
N HIS A 121 -11.86 3.55 -7.07
CA HIS A 121 -11.08 4.51 -6.31
C HIS A 121 -9.89 3.87 -5.59
N VAL A 122 -10.12 2.78 -4.87
CA VAL A 122 -9.10 2.13 -4.04
C VAL A 122 -8.06 1.42 -4.92
N LEU A 123 -8.49 0.79 -6.01
CA LEU A 123 -7.60 0.14 -6.98
C LEU A 123 -6.67 1.14 -7.66
N GLU A 124 -7.17 2.32 -8.03
CA GLU A 124 -6.33 3.37 -8.62
C GLU A 124 -5.22 3.81 -7.65
N ARG A 125 -5.55 4.01 -6.37
CA ARG A 125 -4.55 4.32 -5.33
C ARG A 125 -3.51 3.20 -5.19
N ALA A 126 -3.97 1.95 -5.19
CA ALA A 126 -3.09 0.79 -5.12
C ALA A 126 -2.10 0.73 -6.30
N ARG A 127 -2.58 1.00 -7.53
CA ARG A 127 -1.73 1.06 -8.73
C ARG A 127 -0.70 2.17 -8.67
N LEU A 128 -1.07 3.36 -8.22
CA LEU A 128 -0.13 4.47 -8.06
C LEU A 128 0.99 4.13 -7.06
N ILE A 129 0.64 3.50 -5.94
CA ILE A 129 1.62 3.04 -4.94
C ILE A 129 2.52 1.95 -5.52
N ALA A 130 1.95 0.93 -6.16
CA ALA A 130 2.71 -0.17 -6.78
C ALA A 130 3.68 0.35 -7.85
N ASN A 131 3.24 1.27 -8.72
CA ASN A 131 4.09 1.88 -9.75
C ASN A 131 5.23 2.70 -9.13
N SER A 132 4.95 3.47 -8.07
CA SER A 132 5.98 4.24 -7.36
C SER A 132 7.04 3.33 -6.73
N LEU A 133 6.61 2.26 -6.06
CA LEU A 133 7.49 1.26 -5.45
C LEU A 133 8.34 0.55 -6.51
N LEU A 134 7.72 0.04 -7.57
CA LEU A 134 8.40 -0.67 -8.65
C LEU A 134 9.45 0.22 -9.34
N ASN A 135 9.12 1.49 -9.62
CA ASN A 135 10.06 2.42 -10.22
C ASN A 135 11.23 2.72 -9.29
N GLY A 136 10.98 2.94 -7.99
CA GLY A 136 12.05 3.17 -7.01
C GLY A 136 12.98 1.97 -6.84
N ILE A 137 12.41 0.75 -6.81
CA ILE A 137 13.15 -0.51 -6.82
C ILE A 137 14.02 -0.59 -8.08
N ALA A 138 13.43 -0.44 -9.27
CA ALA A 138 14.17 -0.54 -10.53
C ALA A 138 15.36 0.45 -10.60
N ILE A 139 15.15 1.70 -10.18
CA ILE A 139 16.23 2.72 -10.13
C ILE A 139 17.35 2.29 -9.17
N HIS A 140 17.00 1.81 -7.98
CA HIS A 140 18.00 1.41 -6.98
C HIS A 140 18.77 0.15 -7.40
N HIS A 141 18.10 -0.84 -7.99
CA HIS A 141 18.74 -2.05 -8.50
C HIS A 141 19.64 -1.76 -9.71
N HIS A 142 19.19 -0.93 -10.66
CA HIS A 142 20.01 -0.54 -11.82
C HIS A 142 21.18 0.38 -11.45
N GLY A 143 21.00 1.27 -10.46
CA GLY A 143 22.06 2.12 -9.94
C GLY A 143 23.18 1.34 -9.22
N ARG A 144 22.88 0.18 -8.64
CA ARG A 144 23.89 -0.72 -8.05
C ARG A 144 24.70 -1.49 -9.10
N ILE A 145 24.08 -1.86 -10.23
CA ILE A 145 24.77 -2.58 -11.33
C ILE A 145 25.74 -1.63 -12.08
N GLY A 146 25.46 -0.33 -12.11
CA GLY A 146 26.32 0.68 -12.74
C GLY A 146 27.63 1.00 -11.99
N LEU A 147 27.77 0.62 -10.71
CA LEU A 147 28.94 0.94 -9.88
C LEU A 147 29.96 -0.21 -9.73
N THR A 148 29.67 -1.40 -10.29
CA THR A 148 30.58 -2.56 -10.23
C THR A 148 31.37 -2.81 -11.52
N ALA A 149 31.26 -1.93 -12.52
CA ALA A 149 32.01 -2.03 -13.78
C ALA A 149 33.23 -1.08 -13.79
N GLY A 150 34.07 -1.18 -12.76
CA GLY A 150 35.21 -0.31 -12.53
C GLY A 150 36.44 -1.01 -11.97
N GLU A 151 36.74 -2.24 -12.40
CA GLU A 151 38.05 -2.88 -12.22
C GLU A 151 38.45 -3.61 -13.50
N ALA A 152 39.38 -3.00 -14.26
CA ALA A 152 40.44 -3.62 -15.05
C ALA A 152 40.91 -2.67 -16.17
N LEU A 153 41.92 -1.84 -15.87
CA LEU A 153 43.04 -1.52 -16.75
C LEU A 153 44.29 -1.33 -15.90
#